data_AF-A0A7S3T5L6-F1
#
_entry.id   AF-A0A7S3T5L6-F1
#
_cell.length_a   1.000
_cell.length_b   1.000
_cell.length_c   1.000
_cell.angle_alpha   90.00
_cell.angle_beta   90.00
_cell.angle_gamma   90.00
#
_symmetry.space_group_name_H-M   'P 1'
#
loop_
_entity.id
_entity.type
_entity.pdbx_description
1 polymer ?
#
loop_
_entity_poly.entity_id
_entity_poly.type
_entity_poly.pdbx_seq_one_letter_code
_entity_poly.pdbx_strand_id
1 'polypeptide(L)'
;EAQLDSDVEEADIQALARAALKDGEQILGDGEGEEEVTPESRGICNAPALLQKLKDIEYKVPEGAKRVPWVDTLMIEGQTELPKTVTAKDGVKLESTFLNIASGVAKEACRRFRVMKIPFTRPLDFYAEML
;
A
#
# COMPACT_ATOMS: atom_id res chain seq x y z
N GLU A 1 18.08 -1.56 39.60
CA GLU A 1 18.65 -2.89 39.29
C GLU A 1 18.12 -3.39 37.95
N ALA A 2 16.81 -3.57 37.75
CA ALA A 2 16.25 -4.06 36.47
C ALA A 2 16.64 -3.28 35.18
N GLN A 3 16.96 -1.99 35.30
CA GLN A 3 17.33 -1.15 34.15
C GLN A 3 18.83 -1.23 33.81
N LEU A 4 19.66 -1.63 34.77
CA LEU A 4 21.09 -1.89 34.52
C LEU A 4 21.27 -3.24 33.83
N ASP A 5 20.42 -4.22 34.16
CA ASP A 5 20.47 -5.55 33.54
C ASP A 5 20.03 -5.50 32.06
N SER A 6 19.02 -4.68 31.71
CA SER A 6 18.61 -4.51 30.31
C SER A 6 19.68 -3.85 29.43
N ASP A 7 20.36 -2.84 29.97
CA ASP A 7 21.38 -2.09 29.22
C ASP A 7 22.63 -2.96 28.94
N VAL A 8 22.93 -3.91 29.84
CA VAL A 8 24.02 -4.89 29.66
C VAL A 8 23.65 -5.95 28.61
N GLU A 9 22.41 -6.45 28.63
CA GLU A 9 21.93 -7.40 27.62
C GLU A 9 21.90 -6.77 26.22
N GLU A 10 21.47 -5.52 26.09
CA GLU A 10 21.48 -4.80 24.81
C GLU A 10 22.90 -4.59 24.27
N ALA A 11 23.87 -4.28 25.13
CA ALA A 11 25.26 -4.13 24.74
C ALA A 11 25.87 -5.44 24.22
N ASP A 12 25.57 -6.57 24.86
CA ASP A 12 26.05 -7.89 24.45
C ASP A 12 25.44 -8.33 23.11
N ILE A 13 24.15 -8.03 22.90
CA ILE A 13 23.45 -8.31 21.62
C ILE A 13 24.08 -7.49 20.48
N GLN A 14 24.36 -6.21 20.69
CA GLN A 14 25.01 -5.36 19.69
C GLN A 14 26.44 -5.81 19.39
N ALA A 15 27.20 -6.24 20.41
CA ALA A 15 28.55 -6.76 20.23
C ALA A 15 28.57 -8.05 19.40
N LEU A 16 27.63 -8.97 19.67
CA LEU A 16 27.46 -10.20 18.89
C LEU A 16 27.07 -9.91 17.43
N ALA A 17 26.16 -8.94 17.23
CA ALA A 17 25.76 -8.52 15.89
C ALA A 17 26.96 -7.96 15.11
N ARG A 18 27.76 -7.06 15.70
CA ARG A 18 28.95 -6.47 15.05
C ARG A 18 30.02 -7.52 14.71
N ALA A 19 30.17 -8.54 15.55
CA ALA A 19 31.12 -9.63 15.31
C ALA A 19 30.69 -10.58 14.17
N ALA A 20 29.40 -10.66 13.86
CA ALA A 20 28.84 -11.52 12.83
C ALA A 20 28.75 -10.87 11.43
N LEU A 21 29.03 -9.57 11.32
CA LEU A 21 29.00 -8.83 10.07
C LEU A 21 30.14 -9.25 9.14
N LYS A 22 29.83 -9.43 7.85
CA LYS A 22 30.83 -9.59 6.78
C LYS A 22 31.27 -8.23 6.24
N ASP A 23 32.38 -8.22 5.50
CA ASP A 23 32.90 -7.00 4.85
C ASP A 23 31.80 -6.33 4.00
N GLY A 24 31.38 -5.13 4.42
CA GLY A 24 30.38 -4.30 3.74
C GLY A 24 28.95 -4.37 4.31
N GLU A 25 28.68 -5.21 5.32
CA GLU A 25 27.40 -5.21 6.03
C GLU A 25 27.41 -4.13 7.13
N GLN A 26 26.24 -3.55 7.46
CA GLN A 26 26.06 -2.58 8.54
C GLN A 26 24.83 -2.94 9.37
N ILE A 27 24.86 -2.64 10.67
CA ILE A 27 23.73 -2.86 11.57
C ILE A 27 22.70 -1.75 11.33
N LEU A 28 21.46 -2.15 11.04
CA LEU A 28 20.34 -1.24 10.85
C LEU A 28 20.08 -0.44 12.13
N GLY A 29 20.24 0.89 12.07
CA GLY A 29 19.92 1.81 13.17
C GLY A 29 21.09 2.28 14.04
N ASP A 30 22.34 1.88 13.75
CA ASP A 30 23.56 2.35 14.45
C ASP A 30 24.00 3.78 14.04
N GLY A 31 23.13 4.48 13.29
CA GLY A 31 23.30 5.89 12.93
C GLY A 31 22.60 6.77 13.95
N GLU A 32 23.35 7.26 14.93
CA GLU A 32 22.91 8.40 15.74
C GLU A 32 22.75 9.63 14.84
N GLY A 33 21.50 10.05 14.63
CA GLY A 33 21.16 11.29 13.95
C GLY A 33 20.61 11.05 12.55
N GLU A 34 19.47 11.70 12.29
CA GLU A 34 18.85 11.97 10.99
C GLU A 34 19.62 11.37 9.82
N GLU A 35 19.10 10.29 9.21
CA GLU A 35 19.60 9.82 7.91
C GLU A 35 19.50 10.98 6.91
N GLU A 36 20.57 11.77 6.81
CA GLU A 36 20.85 12.56 5.64
C GLU A 36 20.91 11.56 4.50
N VAL A 37 19.84 11.55 3.70
CA VAL A 37 19.75 10.78 2.46
C VAL A 37 20.92 11.21 1.59
N THR A 38 22.03 10.50 1.70
CA THR A 38 23.18 10.67 0.81
C THR A 38 22.66 10.49 -0.62
N PRO A 39 23.07 11.36 -1.57
CA PRO A 39 22.53 11.34 -2.94
C PRO A 39 22.83 10.04 -3.69
N GLU A 40 23.69 9.18 -3.13
CA GLU A 40 24.10 7.88 -3.66
C GLU A 40 23.03 6.79 -3.47
N SER A 41 22.07 6.98 -2.55
CA SER A 41 20.94 6.05 -2.36
C SER A 41 19.76 6.32 -3.30
N ARG A 42 19.85 7.36 -4.14
CA ARG A 42 18.76 7.75 -5.05
C ARG A 42 18.69 6.74 -6.20
N GLY A 43 17.95 5.66 -5.98
CA GLY A 43 17.76 4.59 -6.95
C GLY A 43 17.41 5.14 -8.34
N ILE A 44 18.07 4.62 -9.37
CA ILE A 44 17.83 5.03 -10.75
C ILE A 44 16.42 4.59 -11.15
N CYS A 45 15.54 5.55 -11.45
CA CYS A 45 14.19 5.25 -11.94
C CYS A 45 14.24 4.74 -13.39
N ASN A 46 14.27 3.42 -13.55
CA ASN A 46 14.20 2.78 -14.86
C ASN A 46 12.74 2.66 -15.33
N ALA A 47 12.16 3.78 -15.76
CA ALA A 47 10.81 3.85 -16.31
C ALA A 47 10.52 2.82 -17.43
N PRO A 48 11.39 2.59 -18.44
CA PRO A 48 11.07 1.63 -19.49
C PRO A 48 11.01 0.19 -18.97
N ALA A 49 11.87 -0.19 -18.03
CA ALA A 49 11.79 -1.52 -17.41
C ALA A 49 10.51 -1.70 -16.58
N LEU A 50 10.08 -0.67 -15.84
CA LEU A 50 8.82 -0.69 -15.10
C LEU A 50 7.62 -0.86 -16.02
N LEU A 51 7.57 -0.13 -17.14
CA LEU A 51 6.51 -0.25 -18.13
C LEU A 51 6.49 -1.63 -18.79
N GLN A 52 7.65 -2.24 -19.01
CA GLN A 52 7.74 -3.62 -19.51
C GLN A 52 7.15 -4.60 -18.49
N LYS A 53 7.52 -4.49 -17.21
CA LYS A 53 6.99 -5.36 -16.16
C LYS A 53 5.50 -5.16 -15.92
N LEU A 54 4.99 -3.95 -16.07
CA LEU A 54 3.55 -3.68 -16.01
C LEU A 54 2.79 -4.47 -17.07
N LYS A 55 3.30 -4.51 -18.31
CA LYS A 55 2.71 -5.30 -19.41
C LYS A 55 2.79 -6.81 -19.15
N ASP A 56 3.84 -7.28 -18.49
CA ASP A 56 4.00 -8.70 -18.17
C ASP A 56 2.95 -9.16 -17.13
N ILE A 57 2.58 -8.28 -16.19
CA ILE A 57 1.65 -8.56 -15.08
C ILE A 57 0.18 -8.25 -15.46
N GLU A 58 -0.04 -7.44 -16.49
CA GLU A 58 -1.37 -7.01 -16.93
C GLU A 58 -2.31 -8.20 -17.17
N TYR A 59 -3.52 -8.10 -16.62
CA TYR A 59 -4.53 -9.15 -16.76
C TYR A 59 -4.96 -9.26 -18.23
N LYS A 60 -4.66 -10.41 -18.84
CA LYS A 60 -4.92 -10.64 -20.27
C LYS A 60 -6.41 -10.68 -20.57
N VAL A 61 -6.78 -10.18 -21.74
CA VAL A 61 -8.17 -10.21 -22.21
C VAL A 61 -8.60 -11.66 -22.46
N PRO A 62 -9.70 -12.12 -21.86
CA PRO A 62 -10.24 -13.46 -22.11
C PRO A 62 -10.58 -13.69 -23.59
N GLU A 63 -10.46 -14.95 -24.04
CA GLU A 63 -10.77 -15.32 -25.43
C GLU A 63 -12.22 -14.93 -25.81
N GLY A 64 -12.38 -14.27 -26.95
CA GLY A 64 -13.68 -13.79 -27.44
C GLY A 64 -14.17 -12.47 -26.84
N ALA A 65 -13.47 -11.91 -25.84
CA ALA A 65 -13.76 -10.58 -25.32
C ALA A 65 -12.91 -9.50 -26.00
N LYS A 66 -13.46 -8.29 -26.20
CA LYS A 66 -12.70 -7.13 -26.71
C LYS A 66 -11.85 -6.45 -25.64
N ARG A 67 -12.23 -6.63 -24.37
CA ARG A 67 -11.60 -6.04 -23.18
C ARG A 67 -11.94 -6.91 -21.97
N VAL A 68 -11.14 -6.80 -20.92
CA VAL A 68 -11.43 -7.45 -19.64
C VAL A 68 -12.80 -6.98 -19.11
N PRO A 69 -13.73 -7.90 -18.81
CA PRO A 69 -14.99 -7.56 -18.17
C PRO A 69 -14.74 -6.86 -16.83
N TRP A 70 -15.48 -5.80 -16.55
CA TRP A 70 -15.32 -5.08 -15.28
C TRP A 70 -15.62 -5.94 -14.05
N VAL A 71 -16.51 -6.94 -14.19
CA VAL A 71 -16.83 -7.86 -13.09
C VAL A 71 -15.63 -8.67 -12.61
N ASP A 72 -14.64 -8.90 -13.46
CA ASP A 72 -13.45 -9.68 -13.11
C ASP A 72 -12.45 -8.85 -12.29
N THR A 73 -12.43 -7.53 -12.49
CA THR A 73 -11.50 -6.62 -11.78
C THR A 73 -12.14 -5.91 -10.60
N LEU A 74 -13.45 -5.64 -10.67
CA LEU A 74 -14.22 -4.83 -9.70
C LEU A 74 -13.59 -3.48 -9.35
N MET A 75 -12.65 -3.03 -10.18
CA MET A 75 -11.82 -1.87 -9.92
C MET A 75 -12.45 -0.65 -10.58
N ILE A 76 -12.52 0.44 -9.82
CA ILE A 76 -12.96 1.75 -10.31
C ILE A 76 -11.95 2.76 -9.82
N GLU A 77 -11.43 3.53 -10.76
CA GLU A 77 -10.53 4.64 -10.47
C GLU A 77 -11.32 5.78 -9.84
N GLY A 78 -10.94 6.15 -8.62
CA GLY A 78 -11.41 7.36 -7.96
C GLY A 78 -10.64 8.60 -8.42
N GLN A 79 -10.96 9.74 -7.82
CA GLN A 79 -10.19 10.96 -8.05
C GLN A 79 -8.76 10.81 -7.51
N THR A 80 -7.78 10.90 -8.41
CA THR A 80 -6.34 10.70 -8.11
C THR A 80 -5.71 11.88 -7.38
N GLU A 81 -6.23 13.09 -7.60
CA GLU A 81 -5.68 14.32 -7.01
C GLU A 81 -6.48 14.73 -5.77
N LEU A 82 -5.79 14.75 -4.63
CA LEU A 82 -6.34 15.30 -3.39
C LEU A 82 -6.47 16.82 -3.50
N PRO A 83 -7.51 17.43 -2.90
CA PRO A 83 -7.63 18.87 -2.84
C PRO A 83 -6.42 19.47 -2.13
N LYS A 84 -5.85 20.56 -2.67
CA LYS A 84 -4.70 21.28 -2.10
C LYS A 84 -4.94 21.81 -0.67
N THR A 85 -6.19 21.86 -0.24
CA THR A 85 -6.61 22.28 1.10
C THR A 85 -6.46 21.20 2.16
N VAL A 86 -6.24 19.95 1.75
CA VAL A 86 -6.08 18.81 2.65
C VAL A 86 -4.60 18.59 2.92
N THR A 87 -4.22 18.66 4.18
CA THR A 87 -2.87 18.36 4.65
C THR A 87 -2.91 17.12 5.52
N ALA A 88 -1.84 16.31 5.52
CA ALA A 88 -1.75 15.10 6.33
C ALA A 88 -1.94 15.34 7.85
N LYS A 89 -1.68 16.57 8.32
CA LYS A 89 -1.88 16.97 9.72
C LYS A 89 -3.36 17.16 10.10
N ASP A 90 -4.23 17.43 9.13
CA ASP A 90 -5.67 17.64 9.35
C ASP A 90 -6.43 16.32 9.12
N GLY A 91 -6.31 15.39 10.07
CA GLY A 91 -6.88 14.04 9.96
C GLY A 91 -8.37 14.01 9.61
N VAL A 92 -9.19 14.85 10.24
CA VAL A 92 -10.65 14.90 9.99
C VAL A 92 -10.98 15.29 8.55
N LYS A 93 -10.27 16.27 7.99
CA LYS A 93 -10.49 16.68 6.60
C LYS A 93 -10.03 15.60 5.63
N LEU A 94 -8.89 14.97 5.93
CA LEU A 94 -8.34 13.88 5.14
C LEU A 94 -9.31 12.68 5.10
N GLU A 95 -9.80 12.23 6.25
CA GLU A 95 -10.79 11.15 6.36
C GLU A 95 -12.08 11.49 5.61
N SER A 96 -12.59 12.71 5.76
CA SER A 96 -13.75 13.18 5.01
C SER A 96 -13.53 13.11 3.50
N THR A 97 -12.34 13.49 3.02
CA THR A 97 -12.03 13.37 1.58
C THR A 97 -11.95 11.93 1.11
N PHE A 98 -11.33 11.03 1.87
CA PHE A 98 -11.30 9.61 1.54
C PHE A 98 -12.69 8.98 1.53
N LEU A 99 -13.53 9.32 2.51
CA LEU A 99 -14.92 8.87 2.56
C LEU A 99 -15.69 9.34 1.33
N ASN A 100 -15.51 10.59 0.91
CA ASN A 100 -16.18 11.13 -0.27
C ASN A 100 -15.73 10.44 -1.56
N ILE A 101 -14.43 10.19 -1.71
CA ILE A 101 -13.88 9.45 -2.86
C ILE A 101 -14.44 8.03 -2.88
N ALA A 102 -14.34 7.30 -1.76
CA ALA A 102 -14.83 5.93 -1.64
C ALA A 102 -16.34 5.85 -1.89
N SER A 103 -17.13 6.77 -1.33
CA SER A 103 -18.58 6.86 -1.53
C SER A 103 -18.95 7.11 -2.99
N GLY A 104 -18.23 8.00 -3.67
CA GLY A 104 -18.42 8.27 -5.09
C GLY A 104 -18.15 7.03 -5.96
N VAL A 105 -17.03 6.36 -5.69
CA VAL A 105 -16.63 5.13 -6.39
C VAL A 105 -17.61 3.98 -6.11
N ALA A 106 -18.04 3.79 -4.87
CA ALA A 106 -19.01 2.76 -4.49
C ALA A 106 -20.36 2.95 -5.21
N LYS A 107 -20.83 4.20 -5.36
CA LYS A 107 -22.06 4.50 -6.11
C LYS A 107 -21.94 4.11 -7.58
N GLU A 108 -20.79 4.36 -8.21
CA GLU A 108 -20.53 3.94 -9.59
C GLU A 108 -20.48 2.41 -9.71
N ALA A 109 -19.88 1.70 -8.75
CA ALA A 109 -19.91 0.24 -8.70
C ALA A 109 -21.35 -0.30 -8.64
N CYS A 110 -22.16 0.22 -7.72
CA CYS A 110 -23.57 -0.14 -7.59
C CYS A 110 -24.36 0.09 -8.89
N ARG A 111 -24.07 1.18 -9.62
CA ARG A 111 -24.69 1.47 -10.91
C ARG A 111 -24.31 0.41 -11.95
N ARG A 112 -23.03 0.04 -12.04
CA ARG A 112 -22.55 -1.01 -12.96
C ARG A 112 -23.13 -2.38 -12.63
N PHE A 113 -23.18 -2.76 -11.34
CA PHE A 113 -23.83 -4.00 -10.90
C PHE A 113 -25.31 -4.06 -11.29
N ARG A 114 -26.03 -2.93 -11.13
CA ARG A 114 -27.44 -2.84 -11.55
C ARG A 114 -27.61 -3.06 -13.06
N VAL A 115 -26.73 -2.49 -13.89
CA VAL A 115 -26.78 -2.70 -15.36
C VAL A 115 -26.52 -4.16 -15.72
N MET A 116 -25.59 -4.82 -15.03
CA MET A 116 -25.28 -6.24 -15.21
C MET A 116 -26.30 -7.19 -14.55
N LYS A 117 -27.29 -6.64 -13.82
CA LYS A 117 -28.30 -7.40 -13.05
C LYS A 117 -27.68 -8.32 -11.98
N ILE A 118 -26.58 -7.90 -11.39
CA ILE A 118 -25.92 -8.62 -10.28
C ILE A 118 -26.40 -8.02 -8.95
N PRO A 119 -26.91 -8.83 -7.99
CA PRO A 119 -27.24 -8.35 -6.66
C PRO A 119 -25.97 -7.98 -5.90
N PHE A 120 -25.95 -6.79 -5.28
CA PHE A 120 -24.79 -6.30 -4.53
C PHE A 120 -25.06 -6.04 -3.04
N THR A 121 -26.34 -6.05 -2.62
CA THR A 121 -26.70 -5.84 -1.21
C THR A 121 -26.73 -7.18 -0.49
N ARG A 122 -26.03 -7.27 0.64
CA ARG A 122 -26.11 -8.45 1.52
C ARG A 122 -27.53 -8.56 2.11
N PRO A 123 -28.24 -9.68 1.92
CA PRO A 123 -29.53 -9.90 2.57
C PRO A 123 -29.37 -9.97 4.09
N LEU A 124 -30.35 -9.45 4.84
CA LEU A 124 -30.36 -9.54 6.30
C LEU A 124 -30.40 -11.00 6.81
N ASP A 125 -30.95 -11.89 6.00
CA ASP A 125 -31.11 -13.33 6.28
C ASP A 125 -29.93 -14.18 5.75
N PHE A 126 -28.81 -13.55 5.38
CA PHE A 126 -27.63 -14.27 4.89
C PHE A 126 -26.58 -14.38 6.00
N TYR A 127 -26.56 -15.53 6.68
CA TYR A 127 -25.56 -15.86 7.70
C TYR A 127 -24.37 -16.56 7.06
N ALA A 128 -23.30 -15.80 6.83
CA ALA A 128 -21.99 -16.29 6.44
C ALA A 128 -20.95 -15.80 7.45
N GLU A 129 -19.75 -16.38 7.40
CA GLU A 129 -18.60 -15.91 8.18
C GLU A 129 -18.33 -14.42 7.90
N MET A 130 -18.11 -13.65 8.97
CA MET A 130 -17.83 -12.22 8.94
C MET A 130 -16.42 -11.99 9.50
N LEU A 131 -15.68 -11.04 8.90
CA LEU A 131 -14.36 -10.59 9.35
C LEU A 131 -14.43 -9.69 10.58
#